data_AF-A2U1F0-F1
#
_entry.id   AF-A2U1F0-F1
#
_cell.length_a   1.000
_cell.length_b   1.000
_cell.length_c   1.000
_cell.angle_alpha   90.00
_cell.angle_beta   90.00
_cell.angle_gamma   90.00
#
_symmetry.space_group_name_H-M   'P 1'
#
loop_
_entity.id
_entity.type
_entity.pdbx_description
1 polymer ?
#
loop_
_entity_poly.entity_id
_entity_poly.type
_entity_poly.pdbx_seq_one_letter_code
_entity_poly.pdbx_strand_id
1 'polypeptide(L)'
;MKIKFTLLTILFLSLSLTAQNKIDAATIMEDIANGKDINYTNKTIVGTLDFTYMEEALKKLPKRKKKNSWWGNGNYSNSIEKDIDVKISFTNCVFRDDVLAYIPDEDSGYTFTADFEESVIFTNCNFEGKAMFKYSDFDSDSDFSGSIFSEDTTFKYAKFDREISFENTKFVEVSTFKYSEFRRNVSFAGSVFEDSAIFKYTKFKDGVSFRNVNFEEDLNIKYMNVSGDFDISNMNVGYDIDSKYTKINGKSFSKYLLNVKN
;
A
#
# COMPACT_ATOMS: atom_id res chain seq x y z
N MET A 1 -19.23 -37.88 68.71
CA MET A 1 -19.16 -36.68 67.84
C MET A 1 -18.51 -37.06 66.52
N LYS A 2 -19.23 -36.95 65.40
CA LYS A 2 -18.64 -36.99 64.05
C LYS A 2 -19.22 -35.83 63.26
N ILE A 3 -18.43 -34.79 63.08
CA ILE A 3 -18.78 -33.59 62.32
C ILE A 3 -18.52 -33.91 60.84
N LYS A 4 -19.56 -33.91 60.01
CA LYS A 4 -19.42 -34.03 58.55
C LYS A 4 -19.21 -32.63 57.99
N PHE A 5 -18.00 -32.37 57.46
CA PHE A 5 -17.73 -31.19 56.65
C PHE A 5 -18.17 -31.47 55.21
N THR A 6 -19.20 -30.75 54.76
CA THR A 6 -19.60 -30.72 53.35
C THR A 6 -18.71 -29.69 52.66
N LEU A 7 -17.76 -30.15 51.86
CA LEU A 7 -16.89 -29.28 51.07
C LEU A 7 -17.69 -28.75 49.87
N LEU A 8 -18.02 -27.46 49.87
CA LEU A 8 -18.66 -26.79 48.73
C LEU A 8 -17.56 -26.36 47.76
N THR A 9 -17.32 -27.14 46.71
CA THR A 9 -16.42 -26.75 45.61
C THR A 9 -17.12 -25.71 44.75
N ILE A 10 -16.75 -24.44 44.93
CA ILE A 10 -17.16 -23.34 44.05
C ILE A 10 -16.32 -23.45 42.77
N LEU A 11 -16.96 -23.90 41.70
CA LEU A 11 -16.39 -23.96 40.36
C LEU A 11 -16.37 -22.52 39.79
N PHE A 12 -15.22 -21.85 39.85
CA PHE A 12 -15.00 -20.61 39.12
C PHE A 12 -14.96 -20.94 37.62
N LEU A 13 -16.07 -20.72 36.90
CA LEU A 13 -16.04 -20.63 35.44
C LEU A 13 -15.28 -19.34 35.08
N SER A 14 -14.00 -19.48 34.72
CA SER A 14 -13.29 -18.43 34.00
C SER A 14 -13.89 -18.37 32.59
N LEU A 15 -14.85 -17.47 32.39
CA LEU A 15 -15.24 -17.03 31.05
C LEU A 15 -14.04 -16.32 30.44
N SER A 16 -13.23 -17.03 29.67
CA SER A 16 -12.27 -16.41 28.77
C SER A 16 -13.07 -15.61 27.75
N LEU A 17 -13.14 -14.28 27.94
CA LEU A 17 -13.55 -13.34 26.90
C LEU A 17 -12.55 -13.52 25.75
N THR A 18 -12.87 -14.35 24.77
CA THR A 18 -12.13 -14.35 23.51
C THR A 18 -12.41 -13.00 22.86
N ALA A 19 -11.44 -12.10 22.89
CA ALA A 19 -11.48 -10.89 22.08
C ALA A 19 -11.79 -11.34 20.64
N GLN A 20 -12.79 -10.72 20.00
CA GLN A 20 -13.15 -11.09 18.65
C GLN A 20 -11.92 -10.84 17.76
N ASN A 21 -11.40 -11.91 17.16
CA ASN A 21 -10.22 -11.85 16.30
C ASN A 21 -10.58 -11.33 14.90
N LYS A 22 -11.87 -11.27 14.56
CA LYS A 22 -12.37 -10.75 13.28
C LYS A 22 -13.00 -9.37 13.46
N ILE A 23 -12.66 -8.44 12.59
CA ILE A 23 -13.28 -7.11 12.49
C ILE A 23 -13.88 -6.99 11.09
N ASP A 24 -15.10 -6.48 11.00
CA ASP A 24 -15.74 -6.19 9.72
C ASP A 24 -15.16 -4.90 9.14
N ALA A 25 -14.74 -4.90 7.88
CA ALA A 25 -14.24 -3.72 7.19
C ALA A 25 -15.26 -2.58 7.22
N ALA A 26 -16.57 -2.87 7.15
CA ALA A 26 -17.62 -1.85 7.23
C ALA A 26 -17.58 -1.08 8.56
N THR A 27 -17.27 -1.75 9.67
CA THR A 27 -17.10 -1.08 10.97
C THR A 27 -15.89 -0.14 10.97
N ILE A 28 -14.80 -0.54 10.31
CA ILE A 28 -13.61 0.31 10.15
C ILE A 28 -13.95 1.53 9.30
N MET A 29 -14.66 1.34 8.18
CA MET A 29 -15.07 2.44 7.30
C MET A 29 -16.04 3.40 8.00
N GLU A 30 -16.91 2.92 8.89
CA GLU A 30 -17.77 3.76 9.73
C GLU A 30 -16.95 4.56 10.76
N ASP A 31 -15.97 3.95 11.43
CA ASP A 31 -15.07 4.64 12.35
C ASP A 31 -14.30 5.76 11.63
N ILE A 32 -13.73 5.49 10.45
CA ILE A 32 -13.03 6.50 9.63
C ILE A 32 -13.99 7.63 9.24
N ALA A 33 -15.22 7.32 8.81
CA ALA A 33 -16.21 8.32 8.42
C ALA A 33 -16.62 9.23 9.59
N ASN A 34 -16.51 8.74 10.82
CA ASN A 34 -16.76 9.49 12.04
C ASN A 34 -15.50 10.21 12.58
N GLY A 35 -14.41 10.25 11.82
CA GLY A 35 -13.17 10.94 12.19
C GLY A 35 -12.38 10.24 13.29
N LYS A 36 -12.54 8.92 13.44
CA LYS A 36 -11.84 8.13 14.45
C LYS A 36 -10.59 7.49 13.87
N ASP A 37 -9.47 7.70 14.54
CA ASP A 37 -8.21 7.01 14.26
C ASP A 37 -8.39 5.49 14.37
N ILE A 38 -7.76 4.78 13.44
CA ILE A 38 -7.79 3.32 13.35
C ILE A 38 -6.51 2.74 13.93
N ASN A 39 -6.66 1.83 14.90
CA ASN A 39 -5.54 1.11 15.49
C ASN A 39 -5.96 -0.33 15.83
N TYR A 40 -5.49 -1.29 15.04
CA TYR A 40 -5.75 -2.71 15.24
C TYR A 40 -4.46 -3.52 15.24
N THR A 41 -4.34 -4.42 16.22
CA THR A 41 -3.23 -5.38 16.32
C THR A 41 -3.74 -6.81 16.43
N ASN A 42 -3.12 -7.75 15.71
CA ASN A 42 -3.45 -9.18 15.74
C ASN A 42 -4.91 -9.47 15.34
N LYS A 43 -5.41 -8.81 14.28
CA LYS A 43 -6.80 -8.94 13.81
C LYS A 43 -6.89 -9.50 12.40
N THR A 44 -8.01 -10.15 12.11
CA THR A 44 -8.43 -10.51 10.76
C THR A 44 -9.53 -9.54 10.33
N ILE A 45 -9.31 -8.77 9.28
CA ILE A 45 -10.30 -7.89 8.67
C ILE A 45 -11.04 -8.72 7.61
N VAL A 46 -12.37 -8.68 7.66
CA VAL A 46 -13.27 -9.40 6.75
C VAL A 46 -14.16 -8.38 6.04
N GLY A 47 -14.34 -8.56 4.74
CA GLY A 47 -14.97 -7.56 3.86
C GLY A 47 -13.94 -6.64 3.21
N THR A 48 -14.30 -6.07 2.07
CA THR A 48 -13.47 -5.12 1.33
C THR A 48 -13.31 -3.83 2.12
N LEU A 49 -12.05 -3.41 2.31
CA LEU A 49 -11.72 -2.10 2.87
C LEU A 49 -11.62 -1.08 1.73
N ASP A 50 -12.75 -0.48 1.38
CA ASP A 50 -12.86 0.52 0.31
C ASP A 50 -12.69 1.95 0.83
N PHE A 51 -11.46 2.46 0.82
CA PHE A 51 -11.13 3.84 1.17
C PHE A 51 -11.71 4.86 0.19
N THR A 52 -12.17 4.45 -0.99
CA THR A 52 -12.77 5.38 -1.96
C THR A 52 -14.20 5.77 -1.62
N TYR A 53 -14.86 5.02 -0.71
CA TYR A 53 -16.28 5.17 -0.38
C TYR A 53 -17.15 5.22 -1.65
N MET A 54 -16.84 4.35 -2.62
CA MET A 54 -17.44 4.43 -3.95
C MET A 54 -18.97 4.33 -3.88
N GLU A 55 -19.51 3.41 -3.08
CA GLU A 55 -20.96 3.22 -2.96
C GLU A 55 -21.68 4.48 -2.45
N GLU A 56 -21.09 5.20 -1.49
CA GLU A 56 -21.61 6.48 -0.99
C GLU A 56 -21.48 7.57 -2.04
N ALA A 57 -20.35 7.63 -2.74
CA ALA A 57 -20.07 8.62 -3.75
C ALA A 57 -20.99 8.48 -4.98
N LEU A 58 -21.32 7.24 -5.38
CA LEU A 58 -22.25 6.92 -6.47
C LEU A 58 -23.63 7.56 -6.26
N LYS A 59 -24.10 7.62 -5.00
CA LYS A 59 -25.41 8.21 -4.63
C LYS A 59 -25.45 9.72 -4.88
N LYS A 60 -24.30 10.39 -5.01
CA LYS A 60 -24.15 11.86 -5.08
C LYS A 60 -23.31 12.31 -6.28
N LEU A 61 -23.27 11.53 -7.36
CA LEU A 61 -22.44 11.87 -8.52
C LEU A 61 -22.82 13.22 -9.14
N PRO A 62 -21.83 14.07 -9.48
CA PRO A 62 -22.08 15.28 -10.24
C PRO A 62 -22.59 14.90 -11.63
N LYS A 63 -23.42 15.77 -12.24
CA LYS A 63 -23.80 15.58 -13.65
C LYS A 63 -22.54 15.55 -14.51
N ARG A 64 -22.37 14.46 -15.26
CA ARG A 64 -21.24 14.28 -16.17
C ARG A 64 -21.10 15.49 -17.08
N LYS A 65 -19.91 16.10 -17.11
CA LYS A 65 -19.64 17.18 -18.05
C LYS A 65 -19.61 16.57 -19.46
N LYS A 66 -20.68 16.80 -20.25
CA LYS A 66 -20.72 16.39 -21.67
C LYS A 66 -19.58 17.10 -22.40
N LYS A 67 -18.89 16.35 -23.26
CA LYS A 67 -17.84 16.82 -24.16
C LYS A 67 -18.42 17.82 -25.18
N ASN A 68 -18.53 19.09 -24.79
CA ASN A 68 -18.89 20.17 -25.70
C ASN A 68 -17.72 21.16 -25.79
N SER A 69 -16.75 20.91 -26.68
CA SER A 69 -16.03 21.99 -27.36
C SER A 69 -15.05 21.43 -28.39
N TRP A 70 -15.11 21.95 -29.62
CA TRP A 70 -14.12 21.76 -30.68
C TRP A 70 -12.82 22.55 -30.42
N TRP A 71 -12.74 23.34 -29.33
CA TRP A 71 -11.60 24.24 -29.04
C TRP A 71 -11.31 24.41 -27.53
N GLY A 72 -11.75 23.48 -26.67
CA GLY A 72 -11.70 23.64 -25.22
C GLY A 72 -10.53 22.93 -24.55
N ASN A 73 -9.50 23.68 -24.17
CA ASN A 73 -8.43 23.20 -23.28
C ASN A 73 -8.93 23.21 -21.82
N GLY A 74 -9.69 22.18 -21.44
CA GLY A 74 -10.17 21.97 -20.07
C GLY A 74 -9.86 20.56 -19.61
N ASN A 75 -9.00 20.41 -18.59
CA ASN A 75 -8.77 19.14 -17.90
C ASN A 75 -10.01 18.83 -17.05
N TYR A 76 -10.94 18.07 -17.62
CA TYR A 76 -12.05 17.47 -16.87
C TYR A 76 -11.72 15.99 -16.67
N SER A 77 -11.23 15.61 -15.49
CA SER A 77 -11.20 14.21 -15.08
C SER A 77 -12.56 13.84 -14.50
N ASN A 78 -13.10 12.67 -14.88
CA ASN A 78 -14.22 12.06 -14.17
C ASN A 78 -13.65 11.31 -12.97
N SER A 79 -12.99 12.03 -12.06
CA SER A 79 -12.42 11.48 -10.85
C SER A 79 -13.20 11.99 -9.65
N ILE A 80 -13.53 11.08 -8.73
CA ILE A 80 -14.04 11.42 -7.40
C ILE A 80 -12.93 11.04 -6.42
N GLU A 81 -12.40 12.02 -5.73
CA GLU A 81 -11.31 11.89 -4.78
C GLU A 81 -11.89 11.93 -3.37
N LYS A 82 -11.32 11.12 -2.49
CA LYS A 82 -11.74 10.98 -1.10
C LYS A 82 -10.55 11.16 -0.17
N ASP A 83 -10.57 12.26 0.57
CA ASP A 83 -9.57 12.52 1.60
C ASP A 83 -9.88 11.67 2.84
N ILE A 84 -8.86 10.96 3.31
CA ILE A 84 -8.83 10.18 4.55
C ILE A 84 -7.99 10.95 5.57
N ASP A 85 -8.68 11.69 6.44
CA ASP A 85 -8.11 12.60 7.45
C ASP A 85 -8.12 11.98 8.86
N VAL A 86 -7.66 10.73 8.95
CA VAL A 86 -7.48 10.00 10.22
C VAL A 86 -6.25 9.10 10.12
N LYS A 87 -5.62 8.81 11.26
CA LYS A 87 -4.49 7.87 11.29
C LYS A 87 -4.99 6.46 11.06
N ILE A 88 -4.26 5.71 10.25
CA ILE A 88 -4.52 4.30 10.00
C ILE A 88 -3.34 3.47 10.49
N SER A 89 -3.61 2.55 11.41
CA SER A 89 -2.59 1.63 11.93
C SER A 89 -3.13 0.21 12.07
N PHE A 90 -2.49 -0.69 11.34
CA PHE A 90 -2.66 -2.13 11.43
C PHE A 90 -1.31 -2.79 11.66
N THR A 91 -1.24 -3.65 12.68
CA THR A 91 -0.02 -4.39 13.00
C THR A 91 -0.32 -5.87 13.18
N ASN A 92 0.38 -6.72 12.43
CA ASN A 92 0.15 -8.17 12.44
C ASN A 92 -1.32 -8.54 12.14
N CYS A 93 -1.89 -7.88 11.13
CA CYS A 93 -3.28 -8.08 10.73
C CYS A 93 -3.38 -8.87 9.41
N VAL A 94 -4.51 -9.54 9.20
CA VAL A 94 -4.80 -10.26 7.95
C VAL A 94 -6.03 -9.63 7.30
N PHE A 95 -5.93 -9.17 6.05
CA PHE A 95 -7.04 -8.69 5.25
C PHE A 95 -7.49 -9.83 4.33
N ARG A 96 -8.71 -10.34 4.56
CA ARG A 96 -9.25 -11.48 3.79
C ARG A 96 -9.69 -11.12 2.38
N ASP A 97 -10.10 -9.88 2.20
CA ASP A 97 -10.64 -9.33 0.97
C ASP A 97 -9.81 -8.10 0.55
N ASP A 98 -10.20 -7.46 -0.54
CA ASP A 98 -9.46 -6.35 -1.13
C ASP A 98 -9.33 -5.13 -0.20
N VAL A 99 -8.20 -4.43 -0.32
CA VAL A 99 -7.94 -3.11 0.25
C VAL A 99 -7.79 -2.11 -0.90
N LEU A 100 -8.76 -1.23 -1.05
CA LEU A 100 -8.94 -0.41 -2.25
C LEU A 100 -8.88 1.08 -1.91
N ALA A 101 -7.97 1.80 -2.53
CA ALA A 101 -7.94 3.27 -2.63
C ALA A 101 -8.04 3.72 -4.10
N TYR A 102 -8.41 2.80 -4.99
CA TYR A 102 -8.60 3.04 -6.42
C TYR A 102 -9.65 2.08 -6.99
N ILE A 103 -10.73 2.64 -7.54
CA ILE A 103 -11.77 1.87 -8.24
C ILE A 103 -12.15 2.59 -9.54
N PRO A 104 -11.84 2.02 -10.72
CA PRO A 104 -12.43 2.48 -11.97
C PRO A 104 -13.82 1.86 -12.13
N ASP A 105 -14.86 2.68 -12.19
CA ASP A 105 -16.22 2.22 -12.40
C ASP A 105 -16.67 2.47 -13.84
N GLU A 106 -16.82 1.39 -14.60
CA GLU A 106 -17.20 1.46 -16.02
C GLU A 106 -18.64 1.93 -16.20
N ASP A 107 -19.53 1.58 -15.27
CA ASP A 107 -20.97 1.85 -15.36
C ASP A 107 -21.26 3.36 -15.23
N SER A 108 -20.67 4.03 -14.23
CA SER A 108 -20.77 5.49 -14.13
C SER A 108 -19.79 6.23 -15.04
N GLY A 109 -18.71 5.57 -15.47
CA GLY A 109 -17.60 6.18 -16.20
C GLY A 109 -16.77 7.15 -15.36
N TYR A 110 -16.82 7.00 -14.04
CA TYR A 110 -15.98 7.70 -13.06
C TYR A 110 -14.86 6.78 -12.55
N THR A 111 -13.83 7.40 -12.00
CA THR A 111 -12.78 6.73 -11.24
C THR A 111 -12.80 7.29 -9.84
N PHE A 112 -12.79 6.41 -8.85
CA PHE A 112 -12.76 6.76 -7.44
C PHE A 112 -11.34 6.54 -6.91
N THR A 113 -10.81 7.52 -6.19
CA THR A 113 -9.48 7.48 -5.58
C THR A 113 -9.57 7.94 -4.13
N ALA A 114 -8.61 7.50 -3.31
CA ALA A 114 -8.47 7.98 -1.95
C ALA A 114 -7.04 8.45 -1.68
N ASP A 115 -6.95 9.59 -0.99
CA ASP A 115 -5.72 10.24 -0.55
C ASP A 115 -5.68 10.25 0.98
N PHE A 116 -4.48 10.18 1.54
CA PHE A 116 -4.25 9.97 2.97
C PHE A 116 -3.46 11.14 3.55
N GLU A 117 -4.16 11.98 4.32
CA GLU A 117 -3.60 13.18 4.95
C GLU A 117 -2.74 12.85 6.16
N GLU A 118 -3.10 11.77 6.87
CA GLU A 118 -2.48 11.31 8.11
C GLU A 118 -1.71 9.99 7.90
N SER A 119 -0.99 9.54 8.93
CA SER A 119 -0.08 8.39 8.82
C SER A 119 -0.81 7.09 8.46
N VAL A 120 -0.23 6.30 7.53
CA VAL A 120 -0.77 5.01 7.08
C VAL A 120 0.21 3.87 7.35
N ILE A 121 -0.11 3.02 8.33
CA ILE A 121 0.77 1.95 8.82
C ILE A 121 0.07 0.60 8.64
N PHE A 122 0.70 -0.29 7.89
CA PHE A 122 0.35 -1.70 7.72
C PHE A 122 1.62 -2.54 7.93
N THR A 123 2.01 -2.76 9.18
CA THR A 123 3.24 -3.49 9.52
C THR A 123 2.95 -4.95 9.81
N ASN A 124 3.76 -5.86 9.26
CA ASN A 124 3.59 -7.31 9.38
C ASN A 124 2.19 -7.79 8.98
N CYS A 125 1.52 -7.11 8.05
CA CYS A 125 0.17 -7.44 7.63
C CYS A 125 0.18 -8.43 6.45
N ASN A 126 -0.84 -9.29 6.36
CA ASN A 126 -1.06 -10.15 5.20
C ASN A 126 -2.29 -9.66 4.44
N PHE A 127 -2.09 -9.18 3.21
CA PHE A 127 -3.15 -8.87 2.26
C PHE A 127 -3.40 -10.12 1.42
N GLU A 128 -4.47 -10.85 1.74
CA GLU A 128 -4.85 -12.06 0.98
C GLU A 128 -5.54 -11.70 -0.34
N GLY A 129 -6.27 -10.58 -0.38
CA GLY A 129 -6.81 -9.98 -1.61
C GLY A 129 -5.93 -8.87 -2.18
N LYS A 130 -6.46 -8.14 -3.16
CA LYS A 130 -5.75 -7.06 -3.85
C LYS A 130 -5.50 -5.85 -2.95
N ALA A 131 -4.37 -5.18 -3.16
CA ALA A 131 -4.05 -3.91 -2.52
C ALA A 131 -3.82 -2.81 -3.57
N MET A 132 -4.82 -1.94 -3.75
CA MET A 132 -4.90 -1.00 -4.87
C MET A 132 -4.76 0.45 -4.40
N PHE A 133 -3.54 0.99 -4.40
CA PHE A 133 -3.20 2.37 -4.00
C PHE A 133 -2.81 3.24 -5.21
N LYS A 134 -3.47 3.03 -6.35
CA LYS A 134 -3.17 3.76 -7.58
C LYS A 134 -3.74 5.19 -7.51
N TYR A 135 -2.93 6.18 -7.87
CA TYR A 135 -3.21 7.62 -7.76
C TYR A 135 -3.27 8.20 -6.34
N SER A 136 -3.12 7.40 -5.28
CA SER A 136 -3.15 7.89 -3.91
C SER A 136 -1.96 8.80 -3.58
N ASP A 137 -2.25 9.95 -2.98
CA ASP A 137 -1.26 10.79 -2.32
C ASP A 137 -1.20 10.44 -0.83
N PHE A 138 0.01 10.23 -0.31
CA PHE A 138 0.32 9.96 1.11
C PHE A 138 1.12 11.14 1.65
N ASP A 139 0.44 12.00 2.41
CA ASP A 139 0.97 13.30 2.84
C ASP A 139 1.77 13.21 4.15
N SER A 140 1.64 12.09 4.86
CA SER A 140 2.32 11.77 6.12
C SER A 140 3.15 10.49 6.03
N ASP A 141 3.86 10.15 7.11
CA ASP A 141 4.71 8.96 7.16
C ASP A 141 3.88 7.68 6.95
N SER A 142 4.41 6.75 6.18
CA SER A 142 3.73 5.49 5.84
C SER A 142 4.66 4.28 6.05
N ASP A 143 4.11 3.11 6.37
CA ASP A 143 4.94 1.92 6.64
C ASP A 143 4.21 0.63 6.27
N PHE A 144 4.78 -0.13 5.33
CA PHE A 144 4.31 -1.44 4.88
C PHE A 144 5.30 -2.56 5.24
N SER A 145 6.24 -2.31 6.14
CA SER A 145 7.33 -3.23 6.45
C SER A 145 6.84 -4.56 7.03
N GLY A 146 7.50 -5.64 6.64
CA GLY A 146 7.19 -7.01 7.05
C GLY A 146 5.88 -7.57 6.46
N SER A 147 5.17 -6.81 5.64
CA SER A 147 3.88 -7.23 5.08
C SER A 147 4.00 -8.17 3.88
N ILE A 148 2.93 -8.90 3.60
CA ILE A 148 2.81 -9.82 2.46
C ILE A 148 1.63 -9.37 1.62
N PHE A 149 1.88 -9.16 0.33
CA PHE A 149 0.86 -8.92 -0.69
C PHE A 149 0.71 -10.18 -1.53
N SER A 150 -0.39 -10.90 -1.32
CA SER A 150 -0.61 -12.23 -1.91
C SER A 150 -1.18 -12.17 -3.33
N GLU A 151 -1.81 -11.07 -3.71
CA GLU A 151 -2.33 -10.80 -5.06
C GLU A 151 -1.69 -9.56 -5.67
N ASP A 152 -2.11 -9.22 -6.90
CA ASP A 152 -1.73 -8.01 -7.61
C ASP A 152 -1.74 -6.78 -6.69
N THR A 153 -0.66 -6.00 -6.72
CA THR A 153 -0.52 -4.79 -5.91
C THR A 153 -0.02 -3.62 -6.74
N THR A 154 -0.64 -2.45 -6.58
CA THR A 154 -0.27 -1.26 -7.36
C THR A 154 -0.20 -0.01 -6.50
N PHE A 155 0.94 0.67 -6.62
CA PHE A 155 1.18 2.05 -6.19
C PHE A 155 1.42 2.96 -7.41
N LYS A 156 0.88 2.58 -8.57
CA LYS A 156 1.03 3.32 -9.82
C LYS A 156 0.51 4.75 -9.65
N TYR A 157 1.29 5.75 -10.06
CA TYR A 157 1.00 7.19 -9.86
C TYR A 157 0.89 7.65 -8.39
N ALA A 158 1.13 6.80 -7.40
CA ALA A 158 1.09 7.22 -6.01
C ALA A 158 2.21 8.22 -5.70
N LYS A 159 1.95 9.17 -4.80
CA LYS A 159 2.97 10.09 -4.30
C LYS A 159 3.14 9.91 -2.81
N PHE A 160 4.39 9.89 -2.37
CA PHE A 160 4.76 9.81 -0.96
C PHE A 160 5.56 11.05 -0.61
N ASP A 161 4.92 11.93 0.16
CA ASP A 161 5.48 13.25 0.49
C ASP A 161 6.46 13.19 1.67
N ARG A 162 6.32 12.13 2.48
CA ARG A 162 7.12 11.83 3.67
C ARG A 162 7.79 10.47 3.57
N GLU A 163 8.35 9.99 4.68
CA GLU A 163 9.10 8.74 4.71
C GLU A 163 8.15 7.56 4.49
N ILE A 164 8.61 6.58 3.72
CA ILE A 164 7.91 5.32 3.53
C ILE A 164 8.87 4.14 3.55
N SER A 165 8.44 3.07 4.22
CA SER A 165 9.17 1.79 4.27
C SER A 165 8.36 0.66 3.66
N PHE A 166 9.04 -0.15 2.85
CA PHE A 166 8.61 -1.47 2.38
C PHE A 166 9.65 -2.51 2.77
N GLU A 167 10.35 -2.33 3.90
CA GLU A 167 11.40 -3.26 4.33
C GLU A 167 10.85 -4.63 4.68
N ASN A 168 11.54 -5.69 4.25
CA ASN A 168 11.16 -7.09 4.48
C ASN A 168 9.72 -7.40 4.01
N THR A 169 9.22 -6.68 3.01
CA THR A 169 7.91 -6.91 2.40
C THR A 169 8.01 -8.00 1.34
N LYS A 170 6.99 -8.84 1.23
CA LYS A 170 6.87 -9.86 0.19
C LYS A 170 5.74 -9.50 -0.79
N PHE A 171 6.06 -9.46 -2.08
CA PHE A 171 5.09 -9.32 -3.17
C PHE A 171 5.05 -10.64 -3.95
N VAL A 172 3.92 -11.35 -3.87
CA VAL A 172 3.77 -12.69 -4.47
C VAL A 172 3.49 -12.59 -5.96
N GLU A 173 2.47 -11.80 -6.33
CA GLU A 173 2.10 -11.55 -7.72
C GLU A 173 2.73 -10.25 -8.24
N VAL A 174 2.40 -9.88 -9.48
CA VAL A 174 2.92 -8.67 -10.14
C VAL A 174 2.69 -7.43 -9.26
N SER A 175 3.77 -6.66 -9.06
CA SER A 175 3.74 -5.42 -8.30
C SER A 175 4.23 -4.23 -9.13
N THR A 176 3.50 -3.11 -9.07
CA THR A 176 3.85 -1.94 -9.85
C THR A 176 3.86 -0.63 -9.06
N PHE A 177 4.98 0.08 -9.18
CA PHE A 177 5.22 1.43 -8.69
C PHE A 177 5.33 2.41 -9.86
N LYS A 178 4.78 2.05 -11.02
CA LYS A 178 4.99 2.82 -12.26
C LYS A 178 4.49 4.26 -12.10
N TYR A 179 5.30 5.24 -12.49
CA TYR A 179 5.04 6.68 -12.31
C TYR A 179 4.87 7.15 -10.86
N SER A 180 5.18 6.34 -9.84
CA SER A 180 5.15 6.81 -8.47
C SER A 180 6.28 7.80 -8.18
N GLU A 181 6.08 8.62 -7.16
CA GLU A 181 7.05 9.64 -6.74
C GLU A 181 7.29 9.57 -5.23
N PHE A 182 8.53 9.33 -4.84
CA PHE A 182 8.97 9.32 -3.45
C PHE A 182 9.79 10.59 -3.20
N ARG A 183 9.28 11.48 -2.33
CA ARG A 183 9.95 12.75 -2.02
C ARG A 183 11.09 12.60 -1.01
N ARG A 184 10.99 11.60 -0.14
CA ARG A 184 12.00 11.21 0.85
C ARG A 184 12.63 9.88 0.48
N ASN A 185 13.65 9.50 1.25
CA ASN A 185 14.27 8.19 1.13
C ASN A 185 13.23 7.09 1.36
N VAL A 186 13.29 6.04 0.55
CA VAL A 186 12.44 4.86 0.68
C VAL A 186 13.30 3.60 0.70
N SER A 187 12.94 2.68 1.58
CA SER A 187 13.66 1.41 1.72
C SER A 187 12.77 0.25 1.30
N PHE A 188 13.28 -0.57 0.39
CA PHE A 188 12.77 -1.91 0.07
C PHE A 188 13.69 -2.99 0.66
N ALA A 189 14.56 -2.65 1.61
CA ALA A 189 15.63 -3.55 2.02
C ALA A 189 15.09 -4.90 2.54
N GLY A 190 15.70 -5.99 2.07
CA GLY A 190 15.31 -7.37 2.43
C GLY A 190 14.00 -7.86 1.81
N SER A 191 13.36 -7.09 0.94
CA SER A 191 12.09 -7.47 0.32
C SER A 191 12.25 -8.51 -0.78
N VAL A 192 11.18 -9.25 -1.02
CA VAL A 192 11.11 -10.30 -2.04
C VAL A 192 9.97 -10.00 -3.00
N PHE A 193 10.27 -10.05 -4.30
CA PHE A 193 9.31 -9.96 -5.39
C PHE A 193 9.33 -11.30 -6.12
N GLU A 194 8.32 -12.14 -5.91
CA GLU A 194 8.25 -13.49 -6.51
C GLU A 194 7.82 -13.45 -7.98
N ASP A 195 7.14 -12.38 -8.41
CA ASP A 195 6.85 -12.08 -9.81
C ASP A 195 7.44 -10.70 -10.21
N SER A 196 7.16 -10.26 -11.43
CA SER A 196 7.70 -9.09 -12.09
C SER A 196 7.49 -7.82 -11.27
N ALA A 197 8.59 -7.11 -11.00
CA ALA A 197 8.58 -5.84 -10.29
C ALA A 197 8.76 -4.65 -11.23
N ILE A 198 7.81 -3.70 -11.22
CA ILE A 198 7.76 -2.61 -12.20
C ILE A 198 7.91 -1.24 -11.53
N PHE A 199 9.10 -0.65 -11.63
CA PHE A 199 9.46 0.72 -11.20
C PHE A 199 9.63 1.69 -12.38
N LYS A 200 8.95 1.39 -13.50
CA LYS A 200 9.06 2.17 -14.73
C LYS A 200 8.55 3.61 -14.52
N TYR A 201 9.33 4.61 -14.91
CA TYR A 201 9.07 6.04 -14.66
C TYR A 201 8.99 6.46 -13.18
N THR A 202 9.35 5.59 -12.23
CA THR A 202 9.38 5.95 -10.81
C THR A 202 10.45 6.99 -10.55
N LYS A 203 10.14 7.94 -9.65
CA LYS A 203 11.08 8.99 -9.23
C LYS A 203 11.38 8.84 -7.74
N PHE A 204 12.64 8.59 -7.42
CA PHE A 204 13.17 8.62 -6.06
C PHE A 204 13.96 9.92 -5.91
N LYS A 205 13.38 10.91 -5.21
CA LYS A 205 13.96 12.27 -5.13
C LYS A 205 15.06 12.40 -4.08
N ASP A 206 15.07 11.51 -3.09
CA ASP A 206 16.00 11.53 -1.95
C ASP A 206 16.53 10.12 -1.62
N GLY A 207 16.79 9.36 -2.68
CA GLY A 207 17.39 8.04 -2.65
C GLY A 207 16.40 6.88 -2.49
N VAL A 208 16.93 5.68 -2.71
CA VAL A 208 16.23 4.41 -2.52
C VAL A 208 17.21 3.30 -2.14
N SER A 209 16.82 2.42 -1.23
CA SER A 209 17.54 1.19 -0.91
C SER A 209 16.82 -0.03 -1.46
N PHE A 210 17.52 -0.78 -2.32
CA PHE A 210 17.22 -2.15 -2.73
C PHE A 210 18.23 -3.14 -2.13
N ARG A 211 18.79 -2.81 -0.96
CA ARG A 211 19.75 -3.67 -0.26
C ARG A 211 19.14 -5.02 0.08
N ASN A 212 19.82 -6.10 -0.26
CA ASN A 212 19.36 -7.48 -0.04
C ASN A 212 17.98 -7.79 -0.66
N VAL A 213 17.54 -7.03 -1.67
CA VAL A 213 16.28 -7.33 -2.36
C VAL A 213 16.45 -8.51 -3.29
N ASN A 214 15.49 -9.42 -3.28
CA ASN A 214 15.41 -10.53 -4.22
C ASN A 214 14.25 -10.30 -5.20
N PHE A 215 14.56 -10.00 -6.46
CA PHE A 215 13.61 -10.05 -7.56
C PHE A 215 13.73 -11.44 -8.22
N GLU A 216 12.75 -12.31 -8.03
CA GLU A 216 12.81 -13.70 -8.53
C GLU A 216 12.56 -13.76 -10.04
N GLU A 217 11.79 -12.81 -10.56
CA GLU A 217 11.46 -12.65 -11.99
C GLU A 217 12.11 -11.39 -12.59
N ASP A 218 11.47 -10.76 -13.59
CA ASP A 218 11.96 -9.57 -14.29
C ASP A 218 11.86 -8.28 -13.44
N LEU A 219 12.88 -7.43 -13.55
CA LEU A 219 12.90 -6.08 -12.97
C LEU A 219 12.82 -5.01 -14.06
N ASN A 220 11.70 -4.27 -14.09
CA ASN A 220 11.53 -3.16 -15.04
C ASN A 220 11.74 -1.79 -14.38
N ILE A 221 12.92 -1.21 -14.56
CA ILE A 221 13.31 0.12 -14.06
C ILE A 221 13.41 1.17 -15.16
N LYS A 222 12.77 0.93 -16.31
CA LYS A 222 12.87 1.81 -17.49
C LYS A 222 12.40 3.23 -17.18
N TYR A 223 13.18 4.24 -17.56
CA TYR A 223 12.98 5.65 -17.21
C TYR A 223 12.90 5.97 -15.71
N MET A 224 13.24 5.03 -14.83
CA MET A 224 13.37 5.30 -13.40
C MET A 224 14.45 6.38 -13.19
N ASN A 225 14.20 7.28 -12.25
CA ASN A 225 15.14 8.33 -11.89
C ASN A 225 15.40 8.33 -10.39
N VAL A 226 16.66 8.22 -10.01
CA VAL A 226 17.12 8.31 -8.62
C VAL A 226 18.02 9.53 -8.48
N SER A 227 17.68 10.39 -7.53
CA SER A 227 18.54 11.43 -6.96
C SER A 227 18.87 11.03 -5.52
N GLY A 228 20.11 11.22 -5.09
CA GLY A 228 20.56 10.81 -3.76
C GLY A 228 21.10 9.38 -3.73
N ASP A 229 21.03 8.74 -2.57
CA ASP A 229 21.61 7.42 -2.35
C ASP A 229 20.89 6.33 -3.16
N PHE A 230 21.65 5.41 -3.76
CA PHE A 230 21.13 4.28 -4.52
C PHE A 230 21.85 3.01 -4.08
N ASP A 231 21.33 2.38 -3.04
CA ASP A 231 21.93 1.20 -2.45
C ASP A 231 21.32 -0.06 -3.07
N ILE A 232 22.13 -0.83 -3.80
CA ILE A 232 21.75 -2.10 -4.42
C ILE A 232 22.62 -3.26 -3.89
N SER A 233 23.22 -3.09 -2.71
CA SER A 233 24.12 -4.08 -2.12
C SER A 233 23.40 -5.41 -1.94
N ASN A 234 23.96 -6.49 -2.49
CA ASN A 234 23.37 -7.82 -2.53
C ASN A 234 21.97 -7.90 -3.16
N MET A 235 21.60 -6.95 -4.03
CA MET A 235 20.39 -7.06 -4.83
C MET A 235 20.56 -8.21 -5.84
N ASN A 236 19.56 -9.09 -5.92
CA ASN A 236 19.48 -10.18 -6.88
C ASN A 236 18.32 -9.98 -7.85
N VAL A 237 18.51 -10.33 -9.11
CA VAL A 237 17.46 -10.38 -10.14
C VAL A 237 17.59 -11.72 -10.87
N GLY A 238 16.52 -12.51 -10.89
CA GLY A 238 16.52 -13.87 -11.41
C GLY A 238 16.64 -13.94 -12.94
N TYR A 239 16.01 -13.00 -13.64
CA TYR A 239 15.96 -12.98 -15.10
C TYR A 239 16.53 -11.67 -15.67
N ASP A 240 15.72 -10.76 -16.19
CA ASP A 240 16.19 -9.57 -16.90
C ASP A 240 15.96 -8.26 -16.13
N ILE A 241 16.85 -7.28 -16.38
CA ILE A 241 16.69 -5.89 -15.94
C ILE A 241 16.46 -4.99 -17.16
N ASP A 242 15.23 -4.51 -17.38
CA ASP A 242 14.98 -3.43 -18.37
C ASP A 242 15.32 -2.07 -17.74
N SER A 243 16.59 -1.67 -17.89
CA SER A 243 17.11 -0.39 -17.39
C SER A 243 17.15 0.73 -18.44
N LYS A 244 16.31 0.65 -19.49
CA LYS A 244 16.40 1.61 -20.60
C LYS A 244 16.09 3.02 -20.09
N TYR A 245 17.00 3.96 -20.34
CA TYR A 245 16.90 5.37 -19.92
C TYR A 245 16.78 5.60 -18.40
N THR A 246 17.08 4.60 -17.59
CA THR A 246 17.22 4.74 -16.14
C THR A 246 18.37 5.70 -15.82
N LYS A 247 18.13 6.63 -14.91
CA LYS A 247 19.13 7.62 -14.47
C LYS A 247 19.35 7.50 -12.96
N ILE A 248 20.61 7.36 -12.55
CA ILE A 248 21.04 7.41 -11.15
C ILE A 248 22.00 8.58 -11.02
N ASN A 249 21.59 9.61 -10.27
CA ASN A 249 22.34 10.87 -10.10
C ASN A 249 22.81 11.46 -11.45
N GLY A 250 21.90 11.47 -12.43
CA GLY A 250 22.13 11.98 -13.78
C GLY A 250 22.93 11.07 -14.72
N LYS A 251 23.50 9.96 -14.24
CA LYS A 251 24.23 8.97 -15.05
C LYS A 251 23.30 7.84 -15.50
N SER A 252 23.57 7.22 -16.65
CA SER A 252 22.88 5.97 -17.00
C SER A 252 23.16 4.88 -15.98
N PHE A 253 22.21 3.96 -15.79
CA PHE A 253 22.36 2.83 -14.86
C PHE A 253 23.67 2.05 -15.06
N SER A 254 23.99 1.66 -16.30
CA SER A 254 25.24 0.97 -16.64
C SER A 254 26.50 1.75 -16.25
N LYS A 255 26.53 3.07 -16.47
CA LYS A 255 27.66 3.92 -16.11
C LYS A 255 27.78 4.11 -14.60
N TYR A 256 26.66 4.12 -13.88
CA TYR A 256 26.68 4.16 -12.42
C TYR A 256 27.33 2.90 -11.86
N LEU A 257 26.90 1.71 -12.28
CA LEU A 257 27.44 0.42 -11.81
C LEU A 257 28.94 0.26 -12.03
N LEU A 258 29.49 0.77 -13.14
CA LEU A 258 30.94 0.73 -13.41
C LEU A 258 31.76 1.57 -12.43
N ASN A 259 31.19 2.66 -11.89
CA ASN A 259 31.91 3.53 -10.95
C ASN A 259 31.88 2.99 -9.52
N VAL A 260 30.92 2.13 -9.17
CA VAL A 260 30.79 1.55 -7.82
C VAL A 260 31.74 0.35 -7.64
N LYS A 261 32.19 -0.26 -8.74
CA LYS A 261 33.11 -1.41 -8.72
C LYS A 261 34.60 -1.04 -8.74
N ASN A 262 34.94 0.25 -8.83
CA ASN A 262 36.32 0.78 -8.80
C ASN A 262 36.53 1.60 -7.54
#